data_AF-A0A3B8U4V4-F1
#
_entry.id   AF-A0A3B8U4V4-F1
#
_cell.length_a   1.000
_cell.length_b   1.000
_cell.length_c   1.000
_cell.angle_alpha   90.00
_cell.angle_beta   90.00
_cell.angle_gamma   90.00
#
_symmetry.space_group_name_H-M   'P 1'
#
loop_
_entity.id
_entity.type
_entity.pdbx_description
1 polymer ?
#
loop_
_entity_poly.entity_id
_entity_poly.type
_entity_poly.pdbx_seq_one_letter_code
_entity_poly.pdbx_strand_id
1 'polypeptide(L)'
;HPSEMSLGLHLRRFPEILETFAQDLLPHRLCEYLYHLAEKFNAFFRDCRVEGSPEEHSRLLLCELTSKVLRQGLEILGLKTVDRL
;
A
#
# COMPACT_ATOMS: atom_id res chain seq x y z
N HIS A 1 1.56 -8.26 14.51
CA HIS A 1 1.03 -9.46 13.80
C HIS A 1 1.83 -9.70 12.51
N PRO A 2 1.99 -10.95 12.02
CA PRO A 2 2.76 -11.23 10.79
C PRO A 2 2.25 -10.50 9.54
N SER A 3 0.92 -10.32 9.41
CA SER A 3 0.34 -9.57 8.28
C SER A 3 0.67 -8.06 8.35
N GLU A 4 0.73 -7.45 9.54
CA GLU A 4 1.19 -6.07 9.73
C GLU A 4 2.65 -5.90 9.27
N MET A 5 3.52 -6.84 9.65
CA MET A 5 4.92 -6.83 9.22
C MET A 5 5.06 -7.00 7.70
N SER A 6 4.31 -7.93 7.11
CA SER A 6 4.31 -8.15 5.65
C SER A 6 3.88 -6.89 4.88
N LEU A 7 2.83 -6.21 5.35
CA LEU A 7 2.37 -4.95 4.78
C LEU A 7 3.41 -3.83 4.94
N GLY A 8 3.94 -3.65 6.14
CA GLY A 8 4.95 -2.62 6.42
C GLY A 8 6.24 -2.79 5.60
N LEU A 9 6.73 -4.03 5.45
CA LEU A 9 7.89 -4.34 4.62
C LEU A 9 7.63 -4.05 3.13
N HIS A 10 6.41 -4.33 2.64
CA HIS A 10 6.05 -4.01 1.26
C HIS A 10 5.98 -2.49 1.04
N LEU A 11 5.32 -1.75 1.94
CA LEU A 11 5.24 -0.29 1.89
C LEU A 11 6.61 0.38 1.85
N ARG A 12 7.57 -0.13 2.63
CA ARG A 12 8.94 0.38 2.65
C ARG A 12 9.65 0.29 1.29
N ARG A 13 9.26 -0.64 0.41
CA ARG A 13 9.87 -0.82 -0.92
C ARG A 13 9.39 0.18 -1.96
N PHE A 14 8.37 0.99 -1.65
CA PHE A 14 7.81 1.93 -2.62
C PHE A 14 8.85 2.85 -3.28
N PRO A 15 9.80 3.47 -2.54
CA PRO A 15 10.81 4.34 -3.16
C PRO A 15 11.69 3.62 -4.18
N GLU A 16 12.12 2.38 -3.88
CA GLU A 16 12.92 1.56 -4.79
C GLU A 16 12.14 1.22 -6.08
N ILE A 17 10.83 0.98 -5.96
CA ILE A 17 9.96 0.77 -7.13
C ILE A 17 9.83 2.04 -7.97
N LEU A 18 9.77 3.21 -7.35
CA LEU A 18 9.74 4.49 -8.08
C LEU A 18 11.07 4.78 -8.78
N GLU A 19 12.19 4.50 -8.14
CA GLU A 19 13.52 4.65 -8.75
C GLU A 19 13.68 3.74 -9.97
N THR A 20 13.32 2.46 -9.84
CA THR A 20 13.38 1.51 -10.96
C THR A 20 12.37 1.85 -12.06
N PHE A 21 11.18 2.34 -11.72
CA PHE A 21 10.21 2.85 -12.70
C PHE A 21 10.76 4.06 -13.47
N ALA A 22 11.42 5.00 -12.80
CA ALA A 22 12.00 6.18 -13.44
C ALA A 22 13.19 5.84 -14.34
N GLN A 23 13.97 4.80 -13.99
CA GLN A 23 15.12 4.34 -14.79
C GLN A 23 14.69 3.54 -16.01
N ASP A 24 13.82 2.54 -15.80
CA ASP A 24 13.50 1.57 -16.86
C ASP A 24 12.28 2.00 -17.70
N LEU A 25 11.49 2.96 -17.22
CA LEU A 25 10.25 3.44 -17.86
C LEU A 25 9.24 2.32 -18.13
N LEU A 26 9.18 1.35 -17.21
CA LEU A 26 8.34 0.16 -17.29
C LEU A 26 7.14 0.25 -16.33
N PRO A 27 5.95 0.74 -16.77
CA PRO A 27 4.79 0.98 -15.90
C PRO A 27 4.20 -0.28 -15.27
N HIS A 28 4.34 -1.44 -15.93
CA HIS A 28 3.80 -2.70 -15.42
C HIS A 28 4.36 -3.08 -14.03
N ARG A 29 5.60 -2.68 -13.71
CA ARG A 29 6.22 -2.95 -12.40
C ARG A 29 5.55 -2.19 -11.27
N LEU A 30 5.17 -0.93 -11.52
CA LEU A 30 4.41 -0.13 -10.56
C LEU A 30 3.01 -0.73 -10.39
N CYS A 31 2.35 -1.14 -11.48
CA CYS A 31 1.06 -1.83 -11.39
C CYS A 31 1.13 -3.11 -10.53
N GLU A 32 2.14 -3.96 -10.76
CA GLU A 32 2.36 -5.19 -10.01
C GLU A 32 2.62 -4.91 -8.52
N TYR A 33 3.44 -3.90 -8.21
CA TYR A 33 3.68 -3.47 -6.84
C TYR A 33 2.40 -3.03 -6.13
N LEU A 34 1.57 -2.21 -6.79
CA LEU A 34 0.30 -1.71 -6.22
C LEU A 34 -0.73 -2.83 -6.05
N TYR A 35 -0.76 -3.78 -6.98
CA TYR A 35 -1.61 -4.97 -6.87
C TYR A 35 -1.25 -5.79 -5.62
N HIS A 36 0.03 -6.11 -5.44
CA HIS A 36 0.49 -6.84 -4.25
C HIS A 36 0.34 -6.03 -2.95
N LEU A 37 0.43 -4.70 -3.02
CA LEU A 37 0.14 -3.85 -1.86
C LEU A 37 -1.32 -4.02 -1.43
N ALA A 38 -2.27 -4.01 -2.38
CA ALA A 38 -3.68 -4.22 -2.10
C ALA A 38 -3.96 -5.63 -1.52
N GLU A 39 -3.32 -6.67 -2.05
CA GLU A 39 -3.45 -8.04 -1.50
C GLU A 39 -2.96 -8.12 -0.05
N LYS A 40 -1.80 -7.53 0.25
CA LYS A 40 -1.24 -7.50 1.61
C LYS A 40 -2.10 -6.68 2.57
N PHE A 41 -2.65 -5.57 2.10
CA PHE A 41 -3.60 -4.77 2.87
C PHE A 41 -4.86 -5.56 3.20
N ASN A 42 -5.44 -6.28 2.24
CA ASN A 42 -6.61 -7.12 2.47
C ASN A 42 -6.33 -8.22 3.51
N ALA A 43 -5.15 -8.84 3.47
CA ALA A 43 -4.73 -9.80 4.49
C ALA A 43 -4.59 -9.15 5.88
N PHE A 44 -3.94 -7.99 5.96
CA PHE A 44 -3.84 -7.22 7.20
C PHE A 44 -5.23 -6.87 7.76
N PHE A 45 -6.12 -6.32 6.94
CA PHE A 45 -7.45 -5.89 7.37
C PHE A 45 -8.33 -7.05 7.84
N ARG A 46 -8.21 -8.22 7.22
CA ARG A 46 -8.89 -9.45 7.64
C ARG A 46 -8.35 -10.00 8.96
N ASP A 47 -7.03 -10.07 9.09
CA ASP A 47 -6.37 -10.77 10.19
C ASP A 47 -6.18 -9.87 11.43
N CYS A 48 -6.27 -8.54 11.28
CA CYS A 48 -6.04 -7.57 12.34
C CYS A 48 -7.20 -6.59 12.45
N ARG A 49 -7.98 -6.71 13.53
CA ARG A 49 -9.01 -5.72 13.87
C ARG A 49 -8.34 -4.36 14.13
N VAL A 50 -8.80 -3.32 13.44
CA VAL A 50 -8.30 -1.95 13.62
C VAL A 50 -9.03 -1.26 14.77
N GLU A 51 -10.32 -0.97 14.58
CA GLU A 51 -11.15 -0.26 15.56
C GLU A 51 -11.43 -1.10 16.81
N GLY A 52 -11.24 -0.48 17.98
CA GLY A 52 -11.42 -1.08 19.29
C GLY A 52 -10.31 -2.05 19.69
N SER A 53 -9.20 -2.06 18.97
CA SER A 53 -8.02 -2.85 19.34
C SER A 53 -7.03 -2.05 20.18
N PRO A 54 -6.19 -2.69 21.04
CA PRO A 54 -5.16 -1.98 21.77
C PRO A 54 -4.15 -1.25 20.86
N GLU A 55 -3.96 -1.77 19.63
CA GLU A 55 -3.05 -1.22 18.62
C GLU A 55 -3.75 -0.30 17.61
N GLU A 56 -4.97 0.16 17.88
CA GLU A 56 -5.81 0.92 16.95
C GLU A 56 -5.06 2.08 16.30
N HIS A 57 -4.36 2.90 17.10
CA HIS A 57 -3.63 4.06 16.58
C HIS A 57 -2.55 3.66 15.56
N SER A 58 -1.72 2.67 15.88
CA SER A 58 -0.69 2.16 14.96
C SER A 58 -1.29 1.53 13.70
N ARG A 59 -2.43 0.84 13.83
CA ARG A 59 -3.12 0.20 12.70
C ARG A 59 -3.78 1.22 11.78
N LEU A 60 -4.35 2.29 12.34
CA LEU A 60 -4.87 3.42 11.57
C LEU A 60 -3.76 4.12 10.77
N LEU A 61 -2.58 4.32 11.36
CA LEU A 61 -1.42 4.84 10.63
C LEU A 61 -1.01 3.93 9.46
N LEU A 62 -1.08 2.61 9.64
CA LEU A 62 -0.78 1.66 8.56
C LEU A 62 -1.82 1.70 7.43
N CYS A 63 -3.10 1.87 7.77
CA CYS A 63 -4.18 2.11 6.80
C CYS A 63 -3.95 3.41 6.02
N GLU A 64 -3.65 4.51 6.72
CA GLU A 64 -3.42 5.82 6.12
C GLU A 64 -2.21 5.80 5.17
N LEU A 65 -1.10 5.19 5.60
CA LEU A 65 0.10 5.07 4.78
C LEU A 65 -0.17 4.23 3.52
N THR A 66 -0.94 3.15 3.65
CA THR A 66 -1.33 2.32 2.51
C THR A 66 -2.19 3.10 1.52
N SER A 67 -3.18 3.86 2.01
CA SER A 67 -4.02 4.72 1.18
C SER A 67 -3.20 5.77 0.42
N LYS A 68 -2.24 6.42 1.10
CA LYS A 68 -1.33 7.41 0.49
C LYS A 68 -0.48 6.80 -0.62
N VAL A 69 0.12 5.62 -0.39
CA VAL A 69 0.96 4.95 -1.40
C VAL A 69 0.13 4.47 -2.60
N LEU A 70 -1.06 3.90 -2.36
CA LEU A 70 -1.97 3.51 -3.45
C LEU A 70 -2.37 4.71 -4.30
N ARG A 71 -2.75 5.83 -3.66
CA ARG A 71 -3.11 7.06 -4.36
C ARG A 71 -1.96 7.58 -5.21
N GLN A 72 -0.78 7.74 -4.64
CA GLN A 72 0.39 8.24 -5.35
C GLN A 72 0.75 7.33 -6.53
N GLY A 73 0.77 6.01 -6.34
CA GLY A 73 1.07 5.08 -7.41
C GLY A 73 0.07 5.14 -8.56
N LEU A 74 -1.23 5.23 -8.25
CA LEU A 74 -2.28 5.36 -9.26
C LEU A 74 -2.20 6.71 -10.00
N GLU A 75 -1.92 7.80 -9.29
CA GLU A 75 -1.72 9.13 -9.89
C GLU A 75 -0.52 9.15 -10.84
N ILE A 76 0.60 8.50 -10.48
CA ILE A 76 1.78 8.34 -11.35
C ILE A 76 1.42 7.57 -12.63
N LEU A 77 0.52 6.59 -12.55
CA LEU A 77 0.00 5.86 -13.70
C LEU A 77 -1.04 6.64 -14.50
N GLY A 78 -1.36 7.88 -14.11
CA GLY A 78 -2.37 8.72 -14.77
C GLY A 78 -3.82 8.33 -14.44
N LEU A 79 -4.04 7.52 -13.41
CA LEU A 79 -5.35 7.07 -12.97
C LEU A 79 -5.89 7.98 -11.87
N LYS A 80 -7.18 8.34 -11.97
CA LYS A 80 -7.87 9.06 -10.90
C LYS A 80 -8.33 8.06 -9.83
N THR A 81 -8.12 8.42 -8.57
CA THR A 81 -8.64 7.67 -7.44
C THR A 81 -10.04 8.16 -7.04
N VAL A 82 -10.82 7.27 -6.42
CA VAL A 82 -12.12 7.59 -5.82
C VAL A 82 -12.02 7.40 -4.30
N ASP A 83 -12.55 8.35 -3.54
CA ASP A 83 -12.52 8.29 -2.07
C ASP A 83 -13.61 7.35 -1.50
N ARG A 84 -14.64 7.07 -2.31
CA ARG A 84 -15.73 6.15 -2.00
C ARG A 84 -16.24 5.55 -3.30
N LEU A 85 -16.41 4.22 -3.32
CA LEU A 85 -17.09 3.48 -4.38
C LEU A 85 -18.60 3.53 -4.21
#